data_AF-A0A2P7TGN9-F1
#
_entry.id   AF-A0A2P7TGN9-F1
#
_cell.length_a   1.000
_cell.length_b   1.000
_cell.length_c   1.000
_cell.angle_alpha   90.00
_cell.angle_beta   90.00
_cell.angle_gamma   90.00
#
_symmetry.space_group_name_H-M   'P 1'
#
loop_
_entity.id
_entity.type
_entity.pdbx_description
1 polymer ?
#
loop_
_entity_poly.entity_id
_entity_poly.type
_entity_poly.pdbx_seq_one_letter_code
_entity_poly.pdbx_strand_id
1 'polypeptide(L)'
;MSEKCIIDVWMQHPTKKFINHPMFSSLRRWNKEEVGKETEPPLLAETIAAMDEAGIEKGLICSWQNQEGELIANADVADFVCRWA
;
A
#
# COMPACT_ATOMS: atom_id res chain seq x y z
N MET A 1 -7.27 -16.58 28.48
CA MET A 1 -6.16 -16.45 27.51
C MET A 1 -6.23 -15.02 26.99
N SER A 2 -5.17 -14.23 27.07
CA SER A 2 -5.17 -12.92 26.41
C SER A 2 -5.37 -13.14 24.92
N GLU A 3 -6.34 -12.45 24.31
CA GLU A 3 -6.36 -12.32 22.86
C GLU A 3 -5.02 -11.71 22.43
N LYS A 4 -4.43 -12.27 21.37
CA LYS A 4 -3.18 -11.77 20.81
C LYS A 4 -3.53 -10.64 19.85
N CYS A 5 -3.14 -9.42 20.20
CA CYS A 5 -3.14 -8.28 19.30
C CYS A 5 -2.05 -8.48 18.23
N ILE A 6 -2.43 -8.47 16.96
CA ILE A 6 -1.48 -8.52 15.83
C ILE A 6 -1.31 -7.10 15.31
N ILE A 7 -0.06 -6.63 15.27
CA ILE A 7 0.29 -5.31 14.74
C ILE A 7 1.20 -5.51 13.53
N ASP A 8 0.75 -5.05 12.37
CA ASP A 8 1.59 -4.92 11.19
C ASP A 8 2.32 -3.57 11.24
N VAL A 9 3.60 -3.61 11.60
CA VAL A 9 4.43 -2.40 11.72
C VAL A 9 4.94 -1.88 10.38
N TRP A 10 4.59 -2.52 9.26
CA TRP A 10 5.06 -2.19 7.92
C TRP A 10 4.02 -2.50 6.85
N MET A 11 2.78 -2.07 7.05
CA MET A 11 1.78 -2.14 5.99
C MET A 11 2.10 -1.12 4.88
N GLN A 12 1.60 -1.37 3.67
CA GLN A 12 1.79 -0.47 2.54
C GLN A 12 0.52 -0.39 1.69
N HIS A 13 0.11 0.83 1.37
CA HIS A 13 -0.95 1.10 0.40
C HIS A 13 -0.39 1.98 -0.72
N PRO A 14 -0.39 1.53 -1.98
CA PRO A 14 0.28 2.24 -3.06
C PRO A 14 -0.57 3.39 -3.58
N THR A 15 0.08 4.48 -4.00
CA THR A 15 -0.54 5.46 -4.90
C THR A 15 -0.45 4.97 -6.34
N LYS A 16 -1.20 5.62 -7.24
CA LYS A 16 -1.09 5.39 -8.68
C LYS A 16 0.33 5.65 -9.21
N LYS A 17 1.02 6.66 -8.69
CA LYS A 17 2.43 6.95 -9.04
C LYS A 17 3.36 5.83 -8.59
N PHE A 18 3.18 5.33 -7.36
CA PHE A 18 4.02 4.26 -6.82
C PHE A 18 3.84 2.94 -7.58
N ILE A 19 2.60 2.46 -7.76
CA ILE A 19 2.34 1.15 -8.38
C ILE A 19 2.81 1.07 -9.84
N ASN A 20 2.79 2.20 -10.55
CA ASN A 20 3.26 2.31 -11.94
C ASN A 20 4.76 2.60 -12.06
N HIS A 21 5.49 2.79 -10.96
CA HIS A 21 6.90 3.15 -11.01
C HIS A 21 7.72 2.10 -11.81
N PRO A 22 8.70 2.52 -12.64
CA PRO A 22 9.49 1.61 -13.47
C PRO A 22 10.25 0.52 -12.69
N MET A 23 10.54 0.75 -11.41
CA MET A 23 11.19 -0.25 -10.54
C MET A 23 10.43 -1.57 -10.44
N PHE A 24 9.10 -1.55 -10.60
CA PHE A 24 8.27 -2.74 -10.53
C PHE A 24 8.08 -3.43 -11.89
N SER A 25 8.74 -2.96 -12.96
CA SER A 25 8.56 -3.52 -14.31
C SER A 25 8.95 -5.00 -14.39
N SER A 26 9.95 -5.44 -13.62
CA SER A 26 10.32 -6.86 -13.53
C SER A 26 9.24 -7.70 -12.84
N LEU A 27 8.59 -7.17 -11.80
CA LEU A 27 7.51 -7.84 -11.07
C LEU A 27 6.23 -7.94 -11.91
N ARG A 28 5.84 -6.87 -12.62
CA ARG A 28 4.65 -6.88 -13.50
C ARG A 28 4.74 -7.94 -14.60
N ARG A 29 5.95 -8.20 -15.11
CA ARG A 29 6.20 -9.28 -16.08
C ARG A 29 5.84 -10.66 -15.51
N TRP A 30 6.07 -10.90 -14.22
CA TRP A 30 5.73 -12.16 -13.57
C TRP A 30 4.22 -12.32 -13.39
N ASN A 31 3.50 -11.22 -13.15
CA ASN A 31 2.04 -11.19 -13.06
C ASN A 31 1.33 -11.32 -14.41
N LYS A 32 2.08 -11.45 -15.52
CA LYS A 32 1.55 -11.44 -16.90
C LYS A 32 0.71 -10.18 -17.19
N GLU A 33 1.00 -9.07 -16.52
CA GLU A 33 0.37 -7.80 -16.81
C GLU A 33 0.79 -7.30 -18.20
N GLU A 34 -0.13 -6.66 -18.92
CA GLU A 34 0.14 -6.11 -20.25
C GLU A 34 1.18 -4.99 -20.15
N VAL A 35 2.25 -5.13 -20.93
CA VAL A 35 3.30 -4.12 -21.00
C VAL A 35 2.72 -2.81 -21.52
N GLY A 36 2.88 -1.73 -20.74
CA GLY A 36 2.42 -0.39 -21.10
C GLY A 36 1.00 -0.06 -20.65
N LYS A 37 0.27 -1.00 -20.03
CA LYS A 37 -1.00 -0.70 -19.38
C LYS A 37 -0.74 -0.10 -18.00
N GLU A 38 -1.47 0.97 -17.69
CA GLU A 38 -1.42 1.59 -16.37
C GLU A 38 -2.21 0.73 -15.36
N THR A 39 -1.60 0.48 -14.21
CA THR A 39 -2.19 -0.27 -13.10
C THR A 39 -2.86 0.70 -12.14
N GLU A 40 -4.12 0.47 -11.83
CA GLU A 40 -4.80 1.22 -10.77
C GLU A 40 -4.45 0.61 -9.40
N PRO A 41 -4.19 1.43 -8.37
CA PRO A 41 -4.02 0.91 -7.02
C PRO A 41 -5.35 0.29 -6.54
N PRO A 42 -5.30 -0.70 -5.61
CA PRO A 42 -6.51 -1.15 -4.94
C PRO A 42 -7.17 0.01 -4.21
N LEU A 43 -8.46 -0.10 -3.94
CA LEU A 43 -9.12 0.83 -3.03
C LEU A 43 -8.55 0.64 -1.63
N LEU A 44 -8.42 1.72 -0.86
CA LEU A 44 -7.94 1.63 0.52
C LEU A 44 -8.78 0.66 1.37
N ALA A 45 -10.10 0.64 1.14
CA ALA A 45 -11.02 -0.30 1.81
C ALA A 45 -10.67 -1.78 1.54
N GLU A 46 -10.15 -2.11 0.36
CA GLU A 46 -9.74 -3.49 0.02
C GLU A 46 -8.46 -3.88 0.78
N THR A 47 -7.56 -2.92 1.00
CA THR A 47 -6.36 -3.14 1.82
C THR A 47 -6.75 -3.38 3.28
N ILE A 48 -7.68 -2.57 3.83
CA ILE A 48 -8.18 -2.75 5.20
C ILE A 48 -8.92 -4.08 5.35
N ALA A 49 -9.80 -4.44 4.41
CA ALA A 49 -10.51 -5.72 4.46
C ALA A 49 -9.57 -6.93 4.47
N ALA A 50 -8.46 -6.87 3.71
CA ALA A 50 -7.45 -7.92 3.74
C ALA A 50 -6.72 -8.00 5.09
N MET A 51 -6.50 -6.87 5.76
CA MET A 51 -5.93 -6.83 7.12
C MET A 51 -6.90 -7.41 8.15
N ASP A 52 -8.19 -7.08 8.05
CA ASP A 52 -9.24 -7.64 8.90
C ASP A 52 -9.34 -9.16 8.76
N GLU A 53 -9.32 -9.67 7.52
CA GLU A 53 -9.33 -11.12 7.24
C GLU A 53 -8.09 -11.82 7.83
N ALA A 54 -6.93 -11.14 7.83
CA ALA A 54 -5.71 -11.64 8.44
C ALA A 54 -5.67 -11.51 9.98
N GLY A 55 -6.68 -10.90 10.60
CA GLY A 55 -6.73 -10.65 12.04
C GLY A 55 -5.72 -9.60 12.52
N ILE A 56 -5.29 -8.69 11.65
CA ILE A 56 -4.40 -7.59 11.99
C ILE A 56 -5.24 -6.48 12.63
N GLU A 57 -4.95 -6.16 13.90
CA GLU A 57 -5.70 -5.16 14.65
C GLU A 57 -5.20 -3.73 14.38
N LYS A 58 -3.92 -3.58 14.03
CA LYS A 58 -3.32 -2.27 13.76
C LYS A 58 -2.24 -2.35 12.69
N GLY A 59 -2.31 -1.42 11.73
CA GLY A 59 -1.26 -1.20 10.74
C GLY A 59 -0.53 0.12 10.98
N LEU A 60 0.78 0.13 10.71
CA LEU A 60 1.57 1.34 10.55
C LEU A 60 1.98 1.49 9.09
N ILE A 61 1.77 2.68 8.53
CA ILE A 61 2.08 3.01 7.13
C ILE A 61 3.00 4.23 7.08
N CYS A 62 3.92 4.23 6.11
CA CYS A 62 4.91 5.29 5.91
C CYS A 62 4.87 5.83 4.48
N SER A 63 5.30 7.08 4.33
CA SER A 63 5.58 7.69 3.03
C SER A 63 6.73 6.97 2.33
N TRP A 64 6.83 7.14 1.01
CA TRP A 64 7.90 6.55 0.20
C TRP A 64 8.45 7.57 -0.78
N GLN A 65 9.76 7.82 -0.68
CA GLN A 65 10.46 8.82 -1.48
C GLN A 65 11.72 8.21 -2.10
N ASN A 66 12.08 8.71 -3.28
CA ASN A 66 13.37 8.42 -3.91
C ASN A 66 13.98 9.71 -4.48
N GLN A 67 15.05 9.58 -5.26
CA GLN A 67 15.71 10.70 -5.94
C GLN A 67 14.81 11.49 -6.91
N GLU A 68 13.68 10.93 -7.34
CA GLU A 68 12.67 11.56 -8.21
C GLU A 68 11.54 12.24 -7.40
N GLY A 69 11.64 12.22 -6.07
CA GLY A 69 10.70 12.82 -5.12
C GLY A 69 9.74 11.82 -4.50
N GLU A 70 8.56 12.32 -4.13
CA GLU A 70 7.51 11.53 -3.46
C GLU A 70 6.87 10.54 -4.43
N LEU A 71 6.90 9.26 -4.06
CA LEU A 71 6.11 8.20 -4.71
C LEU A 71 4.84 7.93 -3.90
N ILE A 72 4.94 7.97 -2.57
CA ILE A 72 3.83 8.06 -1.62
C ILE A 72 4.15 9.24 -0.71
N ALA A 73 3.38 10.33 -0.78
CA ALA A 73 3.64 11.52 0.00
C ALA A 73 3.18 11.36 1.45
N ASN A 74 3.72 12.18 2.35
CA ASN A 74 3.20 12.25 3.72
C ASN A 74 1.74 12.72 3.77
N ALA A 75 1.32 13.55 2.80
CA ALA A 75 -0.08 13.95 2.67
C ALA A 75 -1.00 12.78 2.30
N ASP A 76 -0.54 11.87 1.43
CA ASP A 76 -1.29 10.65 1.10
C ASP A 76 -1.47 9.78 2.35
N VAL A 77 -0.40 9.59 3.11
CA VAL A 77 -0.43 8.83 4.38
C VAL A 77 -1.39 9.49 5.39
N ALA A 78 -1.35 10.81 5.51
CA ALA A 78 -2.25 11.54 6.40
C ALA A 78 -3.71 11.38 5.99
N ASP A 79 -4.03 11.39 4.69
CA ASP A 79 -5.39 11.11 4.19
C ASP A 79 -5.83 9.68 4.52
N PHE A 80 -4.96 8.69 4.28
CA PHE A 80 -5.26 7.28 4.57
C PHE A 80 -5.59 7.08 6.05
N VAL A 81 -4.76 7.64 6.94
CA VAL A 81 -4.97 7.56 8.38
C VAL A 81 -6.24 8.33 8.78
N CYS A 82 -6.47 9.54 8.28
CA CYS A 82 -7.66 10.32 8.64
C CYS A 82 -8.98 9.61 8.30
N ARG A 83 -9.00 8.77 7.26
CA ARG A 83 -10.19 8.04 6.81
C ARG A 83 -10.47 6.74 7.57
N TRP A 84 -9.46 6.20 8.28
CA TRP A 84 -9.51 4.86 8.90
C TRP A 84 -8.92 4.79 10.32
N ALA A 85 -8.61 5.93 10.91
CA ALA A 85 -8.18 6.04 12.32
C ALA A 85 -9.35 5.87 13.30
#